data_AF-A0Z3H1-F1
#
_entry.id   AF-A0Z3H1-F1
#
_cell.length_a   1.000
_cell.length_b   1.000
_cell.length_c   1.000
_cell.angle_alpha   90.00
_cell.angle_beta   90.00
_cell.angle_gamma   90.00
#
_symmetry.space_group_name_H-M   'P 1'
#
loop_
_entity.id
_entity.type
_entity.pdbx_description
1 polymer ?
#
loop_
_entity_poly.entity_id
_entity_poly.type
_entity_poly.pdbx_seq_one_letter_code
_entity_poly.pdbx_strand_id
1 'polypeptide(L)'
;MMNLARKPRLSTTRFLKLLLMLFTMITSQLSYAGVWGEGKWGTMKWGCSQEPVLDTLTLEQQIQLVYVGLLERGADRDGLTYWIDDINSGFTIEKLRDNVVRFQPEYLQGLGRLARADLTPRLYLNLFNRMPPANDTGLAYWLSGGGASVTIDKLVLALINGAGCTDAKTLLNRAEVATYYTNNYSSYDELEASEAVASVDSTDASVVAAKDYIDGL
;
A
#
# COMPACT_ATOMS: atom_id res chain seq x y z
N MET A 1 -25.12 74.33 38.53
CA MET A 1 -26.07 73.29 38.03
C MET A 1 -25.34 71.96 37.95
N MET A 2 -26.10 70.86 37.87
CA MET A 2 -25.68 69.48 37.62
C MET A 2 -24.96 68.70 38.75
N ASN A 3 -25.73 67.72 39.23
CA ASN A 3 -25.32 66.49 39.90
C ASN A 3 -24.59 65.55 38.91
N LEU A 4 -24.26 64.31 39.35
CA LEU A 4 -23.63 63.18 38.60
C LEU A 4 -22.08 63.17 38.65
N ALA A 5 -21.36 62.04 38.67
CA ALA A 5 -21.72 60.61 38.81
C ALA A 5 -20.52 59.78 39.36
N ARG A 6 -20.69 58.46 39.54
CA ARG A 6 -19.71 57.54 40.19
C ARG A 6 -18.42 57.28 39.37
N LYS A 7 -17.42 56.78 40.10
CA LYS A 7 -16.00 56.54 39.74
C LYS A 7 -15.73 55.68 38.47
N PRO A 8 -14.66 55.96 37.71
CA PRO A 8 -13.83 54.96 37.00
C PRO A 8 -12.80 54.33 37.97
N ARG A 9 -12.01 53.27 37.72
CA ARG A 9 -11.78 52.19 36.71
C ARG A 9 -10.79 51.22 37.42
N LEU A 10 -10.56 49.94 37.12
CA LEU A 10 -11.00 48.93 36.13
C LEU A 10 -11.11 47.57 36.87
N SER A 11 -11.66 46.52 36.22
CA SER A 11 -11.23 45.13 36.49
C SER A 11 -11.45 44.23 35.27
N THR A 12 -10.66 43.17 35.20
CA THR A 12 -10.58 42.13 34.16
C THR A 12 -11.91 41.50 33.75
N THR A 13 -12.09 41.23 32.45
CA THR A 13 -12.05 39.86 31.85
C THR A 13 -12.19 39.97 30.31
N ARG A 14 -11.49 39.11 29.55
CA ARG A 14 -11.50 39.08 28.07
C ARG A 14 -12.61 38.15 27.52
N PHE A 15 -12.81 38.24 26.18
CA PHE A 15 -13.51 37.31 25.29
C PHE A 15 -15.05 37.34 25.23
N LEU A 16 -15.57 37.96 24.15
CA LEU A 16 -16.78 37.45 23.46
C LEU A 16 -16.90 37.97 22.01
N LYS A 17 -16.99 37.05 21.02
CA LYS A 17 -17.46 37.23 19.61
C LYS A 17 -16.57 38.14 18.70
N LEU A 18 -16.50 38.00 17.37
CA LEU A 18 -17.28 37.25 16.36
C LEU A 18 -16.42 36.96 15.09
N LEU A 19 -17.03 36.36 14.06
CA LEU A 19 -16.66 36.25 12.61
C LEU A 19 -15.86 34.97 12.26
N LEU A 20 -16.37 33.89 11.62
CA LEU A 20 -17.40 33.58 10.58
C LEU A 20 -16.71 33.07 9.30
N MET A 21 -16.86 31.76 9.05
CA MET A 21 -16.81 30.98 7.79
C MET A 21 -15.89 31.41 6.62
N LEU A 22 -15.04 30.48 6.13
CA LEU A 22 -15.12 29.93 4.75
C LEU A 22 -13.96 28.92 4.48
N PHE A 23 -14.25 27.63 4.25
CA PHE A 23 -13.86 26.83 3.05
C PHE A 23 -14.12 25.32 3.21
N THR A 24 -14.72 24.73 2.16
CA THR A 24 -14.68 23.32 1.70
C THR A 24 -14.77 22.15 2.68
N MET A 25 -15.79 21.30 2.46
CA MET A 25 -15.78 19.89 2.90
C MET A 25 -14.60 19.11 2.30
N ILE A 26 -13.94 18.29 3.12
CA ILE A 26 -13.30 17.05 2.69
C ILE A 26 -13.89 15.94 3.56
N THR A 27 -14.81 15.15 3.01
CA THR A 27 -15.46 14.04 3.70
C THR A 27 -14.83 12.71 3.27
N SER A 28 -13.77 12.28 3.95
CA SER A 28 -13.32 10.88 3.95
C SER A 28 -12.38 10.55 5.12
N GLN A 29 -12.83 10.82 6.34
CA GLN A 29 -12.34 10.10 7.52
C GLN A 29 -13.55 9.53 8.28
N LEU A 30 -13.97 8.33 7.90
CA LEU A 30 -14.86 7.50 8.71
C LEU A 30 -14.05 6.94 9.88
N SER A 31 -13.82 7.77 10.89
CA SER A 31 -13.33 7.33 12.19
C SER A 31 -14.40 6.48 12.86
N TYR A 32 -14.17 5.17 12.96
CA TYR A 32 -15.04 4.26 13.70
C TYR A 32 -14.96 4.57 15.19
N ALA A 33 -15.89 5.37 15.69
CA ALA A 33 -15.99 5.70 17.12
C ALA A 33 -16.51 4.48 17.89
N GLY A 34 -15.61 3.78 18.58
CA GLY A 34 -15.98 2.72 19.51
C GLY A 34 -16.89 3.22 20.64
N VAL A 35 -17.73 2.34 21.17
CA VAL A 35 -18.67 2.67 22.26
C VAL A 35 -17.89 3.12 23.50
N TRP A 36 -18.27 4.29 24.04
CA TRP A 36 -17.60 4.92 25.17
C TRP A 36 -17.84 4.17 26.48
N GLY A 37 -16.76 3.62 27.05
CA GLY A 37 -16.71 3.08 28.41
C GLY A 37 -15.66 3.82 29.24
N GLU A 38 -15.99 4.17 30.48
CA GLU A 38 -15.12 5.00 31.33
C GLU A 38 -13.87 4.27 31.85
N GLY A 39 -12.80 5.03 32.05
CA GLY A 39 -11.87 4.75 33.16
C GLY A 39 -10.62 3.92 32.89
N LYS A 40 -10.23 3.61 31.64
CA LYS A 40 -8.92 3.02 31.34
C LYS A 40 -8.18 3.77 30.24
N TRP A 41 -7.23 4.61 30.64
CA TRP A 41 -6.25 5.25 29.75
C TRP A 41 -5.21 4.23 29.27
N GLY A 42 -5.63 3.28 28.45
CA GLY A 42 -4.71 2.59 27.55
C GLY A 42 -4.13 3.60 26.57
N THR A 43 -2.85 3.45 26.21
CA THR A 43 -2.25 4.23 25.14
C THR A 43 -3.00 3.96 23.84
N MET A 44 -3.82 4.91 23.39
CA MET A 44 -4.35 4.91 22.03
C MET A 44 -3.15 4.94 21.09
N LYS A 45 -2.82 3.79 20.48
CA LYS A 45 -1.78 3.67 19.46
C LYS A 45 -2.33 4.30 18.18
N TRP A 46 -2.27 5.63 18.10
CA TRP A 46 -2.72 6.40 16.94
C TRP A 46 -1.83 6.05 15.73
N GLY A 47 -2.36 5.21 14.85
CA GLY A 47 -1.69 4.72 13.64
C GLY A 47 -2.26 3.38 13.18
N CYS A 48 -1.96 2.98 11.94
CA CYS A 48 -2.23 1.61 11.50
C CYS A 48 -1.38 0.63 12.34
N SER A 49 -1.91 -0.56 12.62
CA SER A 49 -1.16 -1.64 13.26
C SER A 49 0.08 -1.95 12.43
N GLN A 50 1.26 -1.64 12.98
CA GLN A 50 2.58 -1.85 12.37
C GLN A 50 2.99 -3.34 12.39
N GLU A 51 2.06 -4.25 12.10
CA GLU A 51 2.40 -5.64 11.83
C GLU A 51 2.87 -5.73 10.36
N PRO A 52 3.86 -6.58 10.03
CA PRO A 52 4.28 -6.78 8.65
C PRO A 52 3.09 -7.19 7.77
N VAL A 53 2.94 -6.55 6.61
CA VAL A 53 1.78 -6.80 5.72
C VAL A 53 1.66 -8.28 5.36
N LEU A 54 2.79 -8.97 5.14
CA LEU A 54 2.84 -10.40 4.84
C LEU A 54 2.18 -11.28 5.92
N ASP A 55 2.30 -10.91 7.20
CA ASP A 55 1.74 -11.69 8.32
C ASP A 55 0.20 -11.59 8.38
N THR A 56 -0.39 -10.65 7.65
CA THR A 56 -1.85 -10.48 7.51
C THR A 56 -2.44 -11.14 6.27
N LEU A 57 -1.59 -11.70 5.39
CA LEU A 57 -1.96 -12.26 4.09
C LEU A 57 -1.95 -13.79 4.09
N THR A 58 -2.88 -14.39 3.35
CA THR A 58 -2.83 -15.83 3.05
C THR A 58 -1.59 -16.17 2.22
N LEU A 59 -1.15 -17.43 2.21
CA LEU A 59 -0.05 -17.88 1.34
C LEU A 59 -0.30 -17.53 -0.13
N GLU A 60 -1.54 -17.70 -0.59
CA GLU A 60 -1.99 -17.31 -1.93
C GLU A 60 -1.71 -15.82 -2.21
N GLN A 61 -2.17 -14.94 -1.32
CA GLN A 61 -1.98 -13.49 -1.43
C GLN A 61 -0.50 -13.07 -1.34
N GLN A 62 0.32 -13.79 -0.56
CA GLN A 62 1.76 -13.56 -0.50
C GLN A 62 2.44 -13.91 -1.84
N ILE A 63 2.06 -15.03 -2.47
CA ILE A 63 2.55 -15.41 -3.82
C ILE A 63 2.10 -14.35 -4.85
N GLN A 64 0.84 -13.93 -4.80
CA GLN A 64 0.31 -12.88 -5.67
C GLN A 64 1.09 -11.57 -5.53
N LEU A 65 1.48 -11.14 -4.33
CA LEU A 65 2.33 -9.94 -4.17
C LEU A 65 3.74 -10.11 -4.74
N VAL A 66 4.30 -11.32 -4.75
CA VAL A 66 5.57 -11.57 -5.44
C VAL A 66 5.40 -11.39 -6.96
N TYR A 67 4.32 -11.94 -7.52
CA TYR A 67 3.97 -11.77 -8.94
C TYR A 67 3.69 -10.30 -9.28
N VAL A 68 2.84 -9.60 -8.53
CA VAL A 68 2.53 -8.18 -8.77
C VAL A 68 3.79 -7.31 -8.66
N GLY A 69 4.66 -7.57 -7.67
CA GLY A 69 5.90 -6.81 -7.48
C GLY A 69 6.95 -7.03 -8.57
N LEU A 70 7.16 -8.28 -9.02
CA LEU A 70 8.26 -8.65 -9.92
C LEU A 70 7.84 -8.90 -11.39
N LEU A 71 6.58 -9.23 -11.64
CA LEU A 71 6.01 -9.60 -12.93
C LEU A 71 4.83 -8.70 -13.33
N GLU A 72 4.44 -7.73 -12.48
CA GLU A 72 3.48 -6.66 -12.81
C GLU A 72 2.03 -7.11 -13.02
N ARG A 73 1.72 -8.36 -12.63
CA ARG A 73 0.45 -9.05 -12.87
C ARG A 73 0.12 -10.03 -11.75
N GLY A 74 -1.09 -10.58 -11.74
CA GLY A 74 -1.41 -11.78 -10.97
C GLY A 74 -0.87 -13.07 -11.60
N ALA A 75 -0.61 -14.08 -10.77
CA ALA A 75 -0.29 -15.44 -11.24
C ALA A 75 -1.49 -16.07 -11.97
N ASP A 76 -1.24 -17.01 -12.89
CA ASP A 76 -2.28 -17.91 -13.38
C ASP A 76 -2.60 -19.00 -12.33
N ARG A 77 -3.72 -19.72 -12.50
CA ARG A 77 -4.18 -20.76 -11.55
C ARG A 77 -3.17 -21.90 -11.40
N ASP A 78 -2.53 -22.33 -12.49
CA ASP A 78 -1.65 -23.50 -12.50
C ASP A 78 -0.31 -23.15 -11.83
N GLY A 79 0.26 -21.99 -12.16
CA GLY A 79 1.45 -21.44 -11.52
C GLY A 79 1.23 -21.13 -10.03
N LEU A 80 0.07 -20.59 -9.65
CA LEU A 80 -0.28 -20.35 -8.26
C LEU A 80 -0.40 -21.66 -7.47
N THR A 81 -1.06 -22.67 -8.03
CA THR A 81 -1.18 -24.02 -7.44
C THR A 81 0.20 -24.65 -7.27
N TYR A 82 1.04 -24.61 -8.31
CA TYR A 82 2.42 -25.10 -8.27
C TYR A 82 3.21 -24.50 -7.11
N TRP A 83 3.17 -23.18 -6.93
CA TRP A 83 3.90 -22.51 -5.86
C TRP A 83 3.36 -22.80 -4.46
N ILE A 84 2.04 -22.95 -4.32
CA ILE A 84 1.41 -23.35 -3.05
C ILE A 84 1.88 -24.76 -2.66
N ASP A 85 1.87 -25.71 -3.60
CA ASP A 85 2.27 -27.10 -3.36
C ASP A 85 3.78 -27.23 -3.04
N ASP A 86 4.64 -26.51 -3.76
CA ASP A 86 6.08 -26.45 -3.47
C ASP A 86 6.35 -25.88 -2.06
N ILE A 87 5.67 -24.78 -1.67
CA ILE A 87 5.84 -24.17 -0.35
C ILE A 87 5.30 -25.07 0.77
N ASN A 88 4.14 -25.70 0.58
CA ASN A 88 3.62 -26.72 1.50
C ASN A 88 4.57 -27.93 1.64
N SER A 89 5.39 -28.19 0.62
CA SER A 89 6.42 -29.26 0.60
C SER A 89 7.79 -28.83 1.16
N GLY A 90 7.92 -27.61 1.70
CA GLY A 90 9.16 -27.11 2.33
C GLY A 90 10.02 -26.18 1.44
N PHE A 91 9.50 -25.76 0.29
CA PHE A 91 9.96 -24.52 -0.35
C PHE A 91 9.56 -23.30 0.50
N THR A 92 10.06 -22.10 0.18
CA THR A 92 9.69 -20.90 0.94
C THR A 92 9.44 -19.71 0.02
N ILE A 93 8.69 -18.73 0.51
CA ILE A 93 8.36 -17.52 -0.24
C ILE A 93 9.63 -16.68 -0.57
N GLU A 94 10.70 -16.80 0.22
CA GLU A 94 12.04 -16.26 -0.09
C GLU A 94 12.63 -16.93 -1.33
N LYS A 95 12.58 -18.27 -1.39
CA LYS A 95 13.10 -19.02 -2.53
C LYS A 95 12.25 -18.79 -3.78
N LEU A 96 10.96 -18.51 -3.64
CA LEU A 96 10.09 -18.10 -4.75
C LEU A 96 10.54 -16.75 -5.31
N ARG A 97 10.75 -15.73 -4.46
CA ARG A 97 11.28 -14.43 -4.89
C ARG A 97 12.65 -14.55 -5.58
N ASP A 98 13.58 -15.34 -5.01
CA ASP A 98 14.88 -15.64 -5.62
C ASP A 98 14.73 -16.36 -6.97
N ASN A 99 13.80 -17.31 -7.07
CA ASN A 99 13.53 -18.04 -8.31
C ASN A 99 13.02 -17.10 -9.41
N VAL A 100 12.05 -16.23 -9.09
CA VAL A 100 11.50 -15.24 -10.03
C VAL A 100 12.62 -14.37 -10.61
N VAL A 101 13.46 -13.75 -9.76
CA VAL A 101 14.49 -12.83 -10.26
C VAL A 101 15.66 -13.51 -10.98
N ARG A 102 15.84 -14.82 -10.84
CA ARG A 102 17.00 -15.57 -11.39
C ARG A 102 16.68 -16.47 -12.58
N PHE A 103 15.46 -17.00 -12.68
CA PHE A 103 15.14 -18.10 -13.59
C PHE A 103 13.91 -17.86 -14.45
N GLN A 104 12.98 -16.97 -14.07
CA GLN A 104 11.75 -16.78 -14.84
C GLN A 104 12.04 -15.98 -16.12
N PRO A 105 11.76 -16.52 -17.33
CA PRO A 105 12.14 -15.88 -18.58
C PRO A 105 11.54 -14.49 -18.76
N GLU A 106 10.30 -14.30 -18.32
CA GLU A 106 9.57 -13.03 -18.32
C GLU A 106 10.30 -11.95 -17.51
N TYR A 107 10.68 -12.23 -16.25
CA TYR A 107 11.48 -11.31 -15.46
C TYR A 107 12.80 -10.98 -16.16
N LEU A 108 13.53 -12.01 -16.62
CA LEU A 108 14.84 -11.85 -17.26
C LEU A 108 14.80 -11.09 -18.60
N GLN A 109 13.64 -11.08 -19.28
CA GLN A 109 13.42 -10.38 -20.55
C GLN A 109 12.71 -9.03 -20.38
N GLY A 110 11.97 -8.83 -19.29
CA GLY A 110 11.30 -7.59 -18.89
C GLY A 110 12.09 -6.83 -17.83
N LEU A 111 11.54 -6.73 -16.61
CA LEU A 111 12.08 -5.91 -15.52
C LEU A 111 13.55 -6.17 -15.17
N GLY A 112 14.01 -7.42 -15.28
CA GLY A 112 15.40 -7.83 -15.05
C GLY A 112 16.42 -7.25 -16.05
N ARG A 113 15.96 -6.66 -17.16
CA ARG A 113 16.82 -5.90 -18.09
C ARG A 113 17.03 -4.44 -17.68
N LEU A 114 16.19 -3.90 -16.78
CA LEU A 114 16.27 -2.51 -16.37
C LEU A 114 17.48 -2.26 -15.48
N ALA A 115 18.12 -1.09 -15.66
CA ALA A 115 19.11 -0.64 -14.70
C ALA A 115 18.42 -0.35 -13.36
N ARG A 116 19.16 -0.49 -12.24
CA ARG A 116 18.61 -0.24 -10.88
C ARG A 116 17.92 1.13 -10.74
N ALA A 117 18.45 2.16 -11.43
CA ALA A 117 17.87 3.50 -11.46
C ALA A 117 16.43 3.55 -11.98
N ASP A 118 16.09 2.70 -12.95
CA ASP A 118 14.76 2.59 -13.56
C ASP A 118 13.91 1.52 -12.86
N LEU A 119 14.54 0.40 -12.48
CA LEU A 119 13.89 -0.72 -11.82
C LEU A 119 13.37 -0.35 -10.43
N THR A 120 14.12 0.37 -9.59
CA THR A 120 13.65 0.70 -8.24
C THR A 120 12.37 1.56 -8.26
N PRO A 121 12.27 2.67 -9.00
CA PRO A 121 10.99 3.39 -9.17
C PRO A 121 9.85 2.51 -9.71
N ARG A 122 10.16 1.57 -10.62
CA ARG A 122 9.17 0.62 -11.15
C ARG A 122 8.64 -0.33 -10.07
N LEU A 123 9.50 -0.87 -9.20
CA LEU A 123 9.07 -1.72 -8.08
C LEU A 123 8.18 -0.96 -7.08
N TYR A 124 8.42 0.34 -6.85
CA TYR A 124 7.50 1.19 -6.06
C TYR A 124 6.14 1.36 -6.75
N LEU A 125 6.11 1.58 -8.08
CA LEU A 125 4.87 1.65 -8.84
C LEU A 125 4.08 0.33 -8.74
N ASN A 126 4.77 -0.79 -8.90
CA ASN A 126 4.18 -2.13 -8.92
C ASN A 126 3.64 -2.57 -7.55
N LEU A 127 4.27 -2.14 -6.46
CA LEU A 127 3.84 -2.48 -5.10
C LEU A 127 2.83 -1.48 -4.51
N PHE A 128 2.97 -0.18 -4.82
CA PHE A 128 2.29 0.90 -4.11
C PHE A 128 1.46 1.84 -4.99
N ASN A 129 1.41 1.60 -6.30
CA ASN A 129 0.78 2.48 -7.30
C ASN A 129 1.24 3.95 -7.24
N ARG A 130 2.53 4.15 -6.95
CA ARG A 130 3.15 5.48 -6.93
C ARG A 130 4.62 5.41 -7.29
N MET A 131 5.11 6.41 -8.01
CA MET A 131 6.55 6.63 -8.17
C MET A 131 7.09 7.47 -6.99
N PRO A 132 8.25 7.13 -6.41
CA PRO A 132 8.93 8.00 -5.46
C PRO A 132 9.45 9.27 -6.17
N PRO A 133 9.38 10.46 -5.54
CA PRO A 133 10.01 11.65 -6.07
C PRO A 133 11.51 11.47 -6.33
N ALA A 134 12.07 12.16 -7.34
CA ALA A 134 13.49 12.03 -7.69
C ALA A 134 14.47 12.45 -6.57
N ASN A 135 14.00 13.22 -5.59
CA ASN A 135 14.74 13.65 -4.40
C ASN A 135 14.34 12.87 -3.12
N ASP A 136 13.63 11.76 -3.25
CA ASP A 136 13.24 10.89 -2.14
C ASP A 136 14.47 10.22 -1.50
N THR A 137 14.59 10.29 -0.17
CA THR A 137 15.74 9.75 0.56
C THR A 137 15.74 8.23 0.65
N GLY A 138 14.57 7.58 0.59
CA GLY A 138 14.42 6.14 0.48
C GLY A 138 14.86 5.64 -0.90
N LEU A 139 14.46 6.33 -1.97
CA LEU A 139 14.97 6.06 -3.32
C LEU A 139 16.50 6.20 -3.36
N ALA A 140 17.05 7.31 -2.84
CA ALA A 140 18.50 7.51 -2.78
C ALA A 140 19.23 6.39 -1.98
N TYR A 141 18.62 5.89 -0.90
CA TYR A 141 19.15 4.76 -0.13
C TYR A 141 19.26 3.48 -0.97
N TRP A 142 18.26 3.18 -1.80
CA TRP A 142 18.23 1.99 -2.68
C TRP A 142 19.12 2.11 -3.91
N LEU A 143 19.35 3.33 -4.42
CA LEU A 143 20.16 3.57 -5.62
C LEU A 143 21.66 3.70 -5.32
N SER A 144 22.03 4.45 -4.28
CA SER A 144 23.44 4.79 -3.97
C SER A 144 23.83 4.69 -2.50
N GLY A 145 22.86 4.44 -1.60
CA GLY A 145 23.10 4.23 -0.18
C GLY A 145 23.37 2.77 0.19
N GLY A 146 23.13 2.43 1.47
CA GLY A 146 23.32 1.06 1.98
C GLY A 146 22.45 0.00 1.32
N GLY A 147 21.37 0.39 0.63
CA GLY A 147 20.50 -0.51 -0.13
C GLY A 147 21.01 -0.85 -1.54
N ALA A 148 22.06 -0.18 -2.03
CA ALA A 148 22.51 -0.30 -3.43
C ALA A 148 22.98 -1.70 -3.83
N SER A 149 23.53 -2.48 -2.89
CA SER A 149 23.98 -3.87 -3.11
C SER A 149 22.97 -4.94 -2.68
N VAL A 150 21.80 -4.56 -2.17
CA VAL A 150 20.74 -5.50 -1.79
C VAL A 150 20.13 -6.12 -3.04
N THR A 151 20.09 -7.45 -3.13
CA THR A 151 19.51 -8.17 -4.29
C THR A 151 18.03 -7.84 -4.48
N ILE A 152 17.51 -7.92 -5.71
CA ILE A 152 16.17 -7.39 -6.04
C ILE A 152 15.04 -8.14 -5.30
N ASP A 153 15.17 -9.46 -5.12
CA ASP A 153 14.27 -10.27 -4.30
C ASP A 153 14.16 -9.74 -2.85
N LYS A 154 15.27 -9.30 -2.27
CA LYS A 154 15.35 -8.74 -0.92
C LYS A 154 14.93 -7.28 -0.88
N LEU A 155 15.14 -6.52 -1.95
CA LEU A 155 14.64 -5.16 -2.07
C LEU A 155 13.11 -5.17 -2.10
N VAL A 156 12.47 -6.04 -2.89
CA VAL A 156 11.00 -6.20 -2.91
C VAL A 156 10.48 -6.60 -1.54
N LEU A 157 11.10 -7.58 -0.87
CA LEU A 157 10.74 -7.94 0.51
C LEU A 157 10.87 -6.75 1.48
N ALA A 158 11.95 -5.97 1.38
CA ALA A 158 12.18 -4.82 2.24
C ALA A 158 11.21 -3.66 1.96
N LEU A 159 10.77 -3.47 0.72
CA LEU A 159 9.70 -2.53 0.40
C LEU A 159 8.37 -2.98 1.03
N ILE A 160 7.99 -4.26 0.86
CA ILE A 160 6.75 -4.80 1.43
C ILE A 160 6.74 -4.67 2.97
N ASN A 161 7.83 -5.05 3.64
CA ASN A 161 7.95 -4.98 5.09
C ASN A 161 8.14 -3.55 5.62
N GLY A 162 8.62 -2.62 4.79
CA GLY A 162 8.81 -1.20 5.12
C GLY A 162 7.64 -0.30 4.74
N ALA A 163 6.52 -0.86 4.26
CA ALA A 163 5.38 -0.11 3.76
C ALA A 163 4.70 0.72 4.87
N GLY A 164 4.52 2.03 4.62
CA GLY A 164 3.70 2.89 5.49
C GLY A 164 2.21 2.57 5.37
N CYS A 165 1.36 3.13 6.25
CA CYS A 165 -0.08 2.80 6.33
C CYS A 165 -0.83 2.80 4.97
N THR A 166 -0.55 3.79 4.12
CA THR A 166 -1.17 3.92 2.78
C THR A 166 -0.66 2.83 1.84
N ASP A 167 0.66 2.65 1.76
CA ASP A 167 1.32 1.64 0.94
C ASP A 167 0.89 0.22 1.35
N ALA A 168 0.77 -0.03 2.65
CA ALA A 168 0.28 -1.28 3.22
C ALA A 168 -1.15 -1.60 2.77
N LYS A 169 -2.05 -0.61 2.76
CA LYS A 169 -3.41 -0.79 2.23
C LYS A 169 -3.40 -0.99 0.71
N THR A 170 -2.52 -0.33 -0.04
CA THR A 170 -2.34 -0.64 -1.48
C THR A 170 -1.88 -2.08 -1.71
N LEU A 171 -0.94 -2.59 -0.91
CA LEU A 171 -0.49 -3.99 -0.97
C LEU A 171 -1.64 -4.97 -0.69
N LEU A 172 -2.42 -4.76 0.37
CA LEU A 172 -3.59 -5.58 0.67
C LEU A 172 -4.58 -5.61 -0.51
N ASN A 173 -4.89 -4.42 -1.05
CA ASN A 173 -5.80 -4.27 -2.19
C ASN A 173 -5.26 -4.95 -3.46
N ARG A 174 -3.95 -4.80 -3.77
CA ARG A 174 -3.30 -5.46 -4.92
C ARG A 174 -3.29 -6.98 -4.77
N ALA A 175 -3.03 -7.49 -3.58
CA ALA A 175 -3.11 -8.92 -3.30
C ALA A 175 -4.53 -9.47 -3.50
N GLU A 176 -5.55 -8.75 -2.99
CA GLU A 176 -6.96 -9.10 -3.16
C GLU A 176 -7.38 -9.12 -4.65
N VAL A 177 -7.02 -8.10 -5.42
CA VAL A 177 -7.38 -8.00 -6.84
C VAL A 177 -6.66 -9.04 -7.70
N ALA A 178 -5.37 -9.30 -7.44
CA ALA A 178 -4.63 -10.35 -8.15
C ALA A 178 -5.23 -11.75 -7.89
N THR A 179 -5.54 -12.05 -6.63
CA THR A 179 -6.32 -13.24 -6.24
C THR A 179 -7.69 -13.27 -6.93
N TYR A 180 -8.38 -12.14 -7.03
CA TYR A 180 -9.70 -12.08 -7.66
C TYR A 180 -9.63 -12.37 -9.17
N TYR A 181 -8.68 -11.78 -9.91
CA TYR A 181 -8.47 -12.09 -11.32
C TYR A 181 -8.21 -13.60 -11.51
N THR A 182 -7.25 -14.13 -10.76
CA THR A 182 -6.84 -15.54 -10.85
C THR A 182 -7.99 -16.52 -10.58
N ASN A 183 -8.89 -16.16 -9.67
CA ASN A 183 -10.04 -17.01 -9.35
C ASN A 183 -11.19 -16.88 -10.36
N ASN A 184 -11.35 -15.75 -11.07
CA ASN A 184 -12.53 -15.50 -11.92
C ASN A 184 -12.27 -15.53 -13.44
N TYR A 185 -11.04 -15.44 -13.94
CA TYR A 185 -10.79 -15.43 -15.40
C TYR A 185 -11.35 -16.67 -16.13
N SER A 186 -11.88 -16.47 -17.34
CA SER A 186 -12.36 -17.58 -18.19
C SER A 186 -11.22 -18.28 -18.94
N SER A 187 -10.32 -17.50 -19.54
CA SER A 187 -9.03 -17.92 -20.07
C SER A 187 -7.96 -16.99 -19.50
N TYR A 188 -6.72 -17.46 -19.33
CA TYR A 188 -5.67 -16.60 -18.79
C TYR A 188 -5.06 -15.74 -19.89
N ASP A 189 -5.17 -14.42 -19.76
CA ASP A 189 -4.35 -13.47 -20.52
C ASP A 189 -3.40 -12.70 -19.58
N GLU A 190 -2.18 -12.44 -20.04
CA GLU A 190 -1.11 -11.80 -19.25
C GLU A 190 -1.30 -10.28 -19.17
N LEU A 191 -1.84 -9.66 -20.22
CA LEU A 191 -2.12 -8.23 -20.28
C LEU A 191 -3.33 -7.91 -19.39
N GLU A 192 -4.40 -8.71 -19.47
CA GLU A 192 -5.57 -8.57 -18.60
C GLU A 192 -5.18 -8.73 -17.11
N ALA A 193 -4.29 -9.68 -16.81
CA ALA A 193 -3.76 -9.89 -15.46
C ALA A 193 -2.94 -8.69 -14.93
N SER A 194 -2.30 -7.94 -15.82
CA SER A 194 -1.53 -6.74 -15.49
C SER A 194 -2.43 -5.51 -15.37
N GLU A 195 -3.34 -5.30 -16.32
CA GLU A 195 -4.33 -4.22 -16.31
C GLU A 195 -5.22 -4.28 -15.06
N ALA A 196 -5.67 -5.48 -14.66
CA ALA A 196 -6.44 -5.72 -13.45
C ALA A 196 -5.79 -5.11 -12.19
N VAL A 197 -4.46 -5.22 -12.04
CA VAL A 197 -3.74 -4.69 -10.87
C VAL A 197 -3.16 -3.29 -11.08
N ALA A 198 -3.09 -2.80 -12.32
CA ALA A 198 -2.35 -1.60 -12.69
C ALA A 198 -2.79 -0.34 -11.93
N SER A 199 -4.11 -0.11 -11.81
CA SER A 199 -4.68 1.10 -11.17
C SER A 199 -5.01 0.94 -9.69
N VAL A 200 -4.77 -0.24 -9.09
CA VAL A 200 -5.14 -0.53 -7.69
C VAL A 200 -4.27 0.26 -6.72
N ASP A 201 -4.92 1.08 -5.89
CA ASP A 201 -4.33 1.95 -4.87
C ASP A 201 -4.88 1.64 -3.47
N SER A 202 -4.67 2.54 -2.49
CA SER A 202 -5.12 2.35 -1.10
C SER A 202 -6.64 2.52 -0.88
N THR A 203 -7.41 2.89 -1.91
CA THR A 203 -8.85 3.14 -1.81
C THR A 203 -9.66 1.91 -2.15
N ASP A 204 -10.77 1.70 -1.45
CA ASP A 204 -11.72 0.61 -1.76
C ASP A 204 -12.38 0.81 -3.13
N ALA A 205 -12.47 2.06 -3.61
CA ALA A 205 -12.97 2.39 -4.94
C ALA A 205 -12.09 1.81 -6.07
N SER A 206 -10.76 1.78 -5.89
CA SER A 206 -9.86 1.14 -6.87
C SER A 206 -10.05 -0.38 -6.93
N VAL A 207 -10.37 -1.02 -5.81
CA VAL A 207 -10.67 -2.47 -5.74
C VAL A 207 -12.00 -2.78 -6.44
N VAL A 208 -13.04 -1.96 -6.22
CA VAL A 208 -14.33 -2.11 -6.92
C VAL A 208 -14.13 -1.96 -8.42
N ALA A 209 -13.48 -0.87 -8.88
CA ALA A 209 -13.25 -0.64 -10.30
C ALA A 209 -12.42 -1.75 -10.98
N ALA A 210 -11.44 -2.32 -10.27
CA ALA A 210 -10.66 -3.44 -10.78
C ALA A 210 -11.49 -4.74 -10.88
N LYS A 211 -12.39 -5.01 -9.92
CA LYS A 211 -13.31 -6.16 -10.00
C LYS A 211 -14.35 -5.99 -11.09
N ASP A 212 -14.92 -4.79 -11.24
CA ASP A 212 -15.86 -4.46 -12.32
C ASP A 212 -15.20 -4.63 -13.72
N TYR A 213 -13.88 -4.38 -13.83
CA TYR A 213 -13.10 -4.70 -15.04
C TYR A 213 -12.98 -6.22 -15.24
N ILE A 214 -12.57 -6.97 -14.21
CA ILE A 214 -12.37 -8.43 -14.27
C ILE A 214 -13.68 -9.16 -14.61
N ASP A 215 -14.81 -8.73 -14.05
CA ASP A 215 -16.14 -9.28 -14.32
C ASP A 215 -16.66 -8.97 -15.75
N GLY A 216 -15.97 -8.08 -16.48
CA GLY A 216 -16.28 -7.68 -17.86
C GLY A 216 -15.49 -8.40 -18.96
N LEU A 217 -14.60 -9.33 -18.60
CA LEU A 217 -13.73 -10.12 -19.51
C LEU A 217 -14.42 -11.43 -19.99
#